data_AF-A0A835A7Q4-F1
#
_entry.id   AF-A0A835A7Q4-F1
#
_cell.length_a   1.000
_cell.length_b   1.000
_cell.length_c   1.000
_cell.angle_alpha   90.00
_cell.angle_beta   90.00
_cell.angle_gamma   90.00
#
_symmetry.space_group_name_H-M   'P 1'
#
loop_
_entity.id
_entity.type
_entity.pdbx_description
1 polymer ?
#
loop_
_entity_poly.entity_id
_entity_poly.type
_entity_poly.pdbx_seq_one_letter_code
_entity_poly.pdbx_strand_id
1 'polypeptide(L)'
;MGNSQATPAYAPSPRFVTASRAFSKQELDSLRALFTSLAEQSQSSGRAISRKAFLEYYGVRGPLGERLFQLVAKESGGSDGVTLEDLIIAKATYGRGTRDEVDDFIYQLCDITGDGALTRSDLESVLESIHETIFAENKEVGEGSNNKTFETFLNSAVFSKDAQGVLEKSMSLSDFRNWCTLLPSLRKFLGNLLMPPDSGRPGFEVPLLQYPENISTDSLLLNKEYAWHIAGGFAQHEVQEWKLLYHSSLHGQSFNTFLGKVTNGDAQTVLIVKDTEGSVYGGYASQPWERHSDFYGDMKTFLFKLYPQASIFRPTGANRNLQWCAINFSSENIPNGIGFGGQPHHFGLFLSANFDQGHSFTCSTFTSPPLSKTNRFRPEVIECWGIQMRGAQDEKSELVKGTVLERFKEDRNMLKLVGLANASE
;
A
#
# COMPACT_ATOMS: atom_id res chain seq x y z
N MET A 1 13.35 60.37 -24.55
CA MET A 1 12.42 59.45 -23.87
C MET A 1 12.11 58.33 -24.85
N GLY A 2 12.63 57.12 -24.64
CA GLY A 2 12.30 55.97 -25.46
C GLY A 2 11.26 55.12 -24.74
N ASN A 3 10.01 55.12 -25.21
CA ASN A 3 9.01 54.18 -24.70
C ASN A 3 9.29 52.81 -25.32
N SER A 4 9.93 51.94 -24.54
CA SER A 4 9.95 50.51 -24.79
C SER A 4 8.52 49.98 -24.79
N GLN A 5 8.04 49.53 -25.95
CA GLN A 5 6.76 48.85 -26.06
C GLN A 5 6.83 47.54 -25.27
N ALA A 6 6.13 47.49 -24.14
CA ALA A 6 5.84 46.22 -23.49
C ALA A 6 4.93 45.41 -24.41
N THR A 7 5.33 44.16 -24.71
CA THR A 7 4.45 43.19 -25.35
C THR A 7 3.18 42.99 -24.51
N PRO A 8 2.00 42.82 -25.13
CA PRO A 8 0.78 42.60 -24.38
C PRO A 8 0.89 41.27 -23.64
N ALA A 9 0.77 41.31 -22.30
CA ALA A 9 0.66 40.10 -21.51
C ALA A 9 -0.60 39.34 -21.94
N TYR A 10 -0.43 38.09 -22.38
CA TYR A 10 -1.55 37.21 -22.72
C TYR A 10 -2.48 37.10 -21.51
N ALA A 11 -3.78 37.25 -21.73
CA ALA A 11 -4.76 37.07 -20.65
C ALA A 11 -4.75 35.60 -20.22
N PRO A 12 -4.67 35.31 -18.90
CA PRO A 12 -4.59 33.93 -18.41
C PRO A 12 -5.83 33.12 -18.77
N SER A 13 -5.66 31.82 -19.03
CA SER A 13 -6.77 30.97 -19.45
C SER A 13 -7.87 30.85 -18.36
N PRO A 14 -9.15 30.72 -18.73
CA PRO A 14 -10.23 30.51 -17.75
C PRO A 14 -10.04 29.27 -16.87
N ARG A 15 -9.38 28.24 -17.41
CA ARG A 15 -9.01 27.03 -16.67
C ARG A 15 -7.93 27.33 -15.64
N PHE A 16 -6.87 28.06 -16.00
CA PHE A 16 -5.85 28.51 -15.05
C PHE A 16 -6.42 29.37 -13.91
N VAL A 17 -7.31 30.33 -14.24
CA VAL A 17 -7.97 31.17 -13.23
C VAL A 17 -8.82 30.34 -12.26
N THR A 18 -9.45 29.27 -12.75
CA THR A 18 -10.23 28.35 -11.92
C THR A 18 -9.32 27.45 -11.08
N ALA A 19 -8.34 26.79 -11.69
CA ALA A 19 -7.35 25.94 -11.03
C ALA A 19 -6.58 26.67 -9.92
N SER A 20 -6.21 27.94 -10.14
CA SER A 20 -5.51 28.77 -9.16
C SER A 20 -6.32 28.97 -7.86
N ARG A 21 -7.65 28.82 -7.88
CA ARG A 21 -8.50 28.94 -6.69
C ARG A 21 -8.46 27.71 -5.79
N ALA A 22 -7.91 26.59 -6.25
CA ALA A 22 -7.69 25.39 -5.45
C ALA A 22 -6.50 25.50 -4.48
N PHE A 23 -5.78 26.62 -4.51
CA PHE A 23 -4.56 26.87 -3.74
C PHE A 23 -4.64 28.17 -2.95
N SER A 24 -4.05 28.17 -1.76
CA SER A 24 -3.74 29.41 -1.03
C SER A 24 -2.68 30.23 -1.77
N LYS A 25 -2.57 31.53 -1.42
CA LYS A 25 -1.52 32.40 -1.97
C LYS A 25 -0.11 31.82 -1.75
N GLN A 26 0.16 31.29 -0.54
CA GLN A 26 1.46 30.71 -0.19
C GLN A 26 1.79 29.45 -1.00
N GLU A 27 0.79 28.61 -1.30
CA GLU A 27 0.97 27.45 -2.19
C GLU A 27 1.24 27.91 -3.63
N LEU A 28 0.51 28.89 -4.16
CA LEU A 28 0.78 29.44 -5.50
C LEU A 28 2.17 30.07 -5.61
N ASP A 29 2.61 30.81 -4.58
CA ASP A 29 3.95 31.42 -4.56
C ASP A 29 5.04 30.34 -4.45
N SER A 30 4.81 29.25 -3.71
CA SER A 30 5.67 28.07 -3.68
C SER A 30 5.74 27.34 -5.03
N LEU A 31 4.59 27.18 -5.72
CA LEU A 31 4.52 26.57 -7.05
C LEU A 31 5.22 27.42 -8.12
N ARG A 32 5.13 28.75 -8.03
CA ARG A 32 5.90 29.69 -8.86
C ARG A 32 7.40 29.55 -8.63
N ALA A 33 7.85 29.50 -7.38
CA ALA A 33 9.27 29.33 -7.04
C ALA A 33 9.82 28.00 -7.57
N LEU A 34 9.06 26.90 -7.40
CA LEU A 34 9.39 25.59 -7.98
C LEU A 34 9.48 25.66 -9.52
N PHE A 35 8.48 26.27 -10.16
CA PHE A 35 8.47 26.43 -11.62
C PHE A 35 9.71 27.19 -12.11
N THR A 36 10.02 28.34 -11.51
CA THR A 36 11.20 29.14 -11.89
C THR A 36 12.48 28.33 -11.75
N SER A 37 12.68 27.64 -10.62
CA SER A 37 13.87 26.79 -10.39
C SER A 37 14.05 25.70 -11.47
N LEU A 38 12.97 25.01 -11.86
CA LEU A 38 13.01 23.96 -12.88
C LEU A 38 13.10 24.52 -14.32
N ALA A 39 12.55 25.71 -14.56
CA ALA A 39 12.65 26.40 -15.85
C ALA A 39 14.02 27.07 -16.06
N GLU A 40 14.74 27.43 -14.99
CA GLU A 40 16.14 27.90 -15.02
C GLU A 40 17.13 26.75 -15.32
N GLN A 41 16.87 25.56 -14.78
CA GLN A 41 17.60 24.32 -15.13
C GLN A 41 17.34 23.88 -16.58
N SER A 42 16.27 24.39 -17.19
CA SER A 42 15.91 24.14 -18.58
C SER A 42 16.53 25.18 -19.51
N GLN A 43 17.00 24.76 -20.69
CA GLN A 43 17.56 25.68 -21.70
C GLN A 43 16.48 26.56 -22.41
N SER A 44 15.31 26.73 -21.78
CA SER A 44 14.09 27.39 -22.28
C SER A 44 14.01 28.88 -21.97
N SER A 45 15.10 29.49 -21.48
CA SER A 45 15.13 30.89 -20.99
C SER A 45 14.09 31.17 -19.90
N GLY A 46 13.82 30.20 -19.02
CA GLY A 46 12.89 30.34 -17.90
C GLY A 46 11.39 30.31 -18.26
N ARG A 47 11.04 30.02 -19.53
CA ARG A 47 9.63 30.08 -20.00
C ARG A 47 8.82 28.81 -19.75
N ALA A 48 9.49 27.66 -19.66
CA ALA A 48 8.86 26.35 -19.51
C ALA A 48 9.84 25.34 -18.90
N ILE A 49 9.32 24.34 -18.19
CA ILE A 49 10.09 23.22 -17.69
C ILE A 49 10.28 22.22 -18.84
N SER A 50 11.53 21.99 -19.23
CA SER A 50 11.88 21.01 -20.25
C SER A 50 11.52 19.59 -19.81
N ARG A 51 11.23 18.72 -20.79
CA ARG A 51 11.02 17.28 -20.61
C ARG A 51 12.05 16.64 -19.68
N LYS A 52 13.34 16.94 -19.89
CA LYS A 52 14.44 16.42 -19.08
C LYS A 52 14.32 16.86 -17.61
N ALA A 53 14.22 18.16 -17.35
CA ALA A 53 14.13 18.69 -15.98
C ALA A 53 12.87 18.20 -15.24
N PHE A 54 11.75 18.03 -15.96
CA PHE A 54 10.52 17.46 -15.40
C PHE A 54 10.72 16.01 -14.94
N LEU A 55 11.27 15.15 -15.80
CA LEU A 55 11.52 13.73 -15.51
C LEU A 55 12.56 13.55 -14.40
N GLU A 56 13.64 14.34 -14.42
CA GLU A 56 14.67 14.34 -13.38
C GLU A 56 14.11 14.79 -12.02
N TYR A 57 13.25 15.81 -11.98
CA TYR A 57 12.67 16.30 -10.72
C TYR A 57 11.64 15.34 -10.12
N TYR A 58 10.69 14.81 -10.89
CA TYR A 58 9.68 13.90 -10.35
C TYR A 58 10.19 12.47 -10.17
N GLY A 59 11.26 12.07 -10.87
CA GLY A 59 11.94 10.78 -10.71
C GLY A 59 11.13 9.57 -11.18
N VAL A 60 10.04 9.77 -11.93
CA VAL A 60 9.25 8.68 -12.53
C VAL A 60 9.95 8.20 -13.79
N ARG A 61 10.33 6.92 -13.82
CA ARG A 61 11.03 6.27 -14.94
C ARG A 61 10.05 5.62 -15.92
N GLY A 62 10.60 4.96 -16.94
CA GLY A 62 9.84 4.27 -17.99
C GLY A 62 8.89 5.16 -18.82
N PRO A 63 8.05 4.53 -19.66
CA PRO A 63 7.00 5.20 -20.44
C PRO A 63 6.00 6.01 -19.59
N LEU A 64 5.75 5.63 -18.34
CA LEU A 64 4.82 6.33 -17.45
C LEU A 64 5.27 7.76 -17.15
N GLY A 65 6.57 7.99 -16.94
CA GLY A 65 7.12 9.33 -16.73
C GLY A 65 6.90 10.23 -17.95
N GLU A 66 7.06 9.67 -19.15
CA GLU A 66 6.80 10.36 -20.41
C GLU A 66 5.33 10.73 -20.57
N ARG A 67 4.44 9.77 -20.32
CA ARG A 67 2.99 9.99 -20.39
C ARG A 67 2.52 11.05 -19.38
N LEU A 68 3.11 11.07 -18.18
CA LEU A 68 2.86 12.11 -17.18
C LEU A 68 3.28 13.50 -17.69
N PHE A 69 4.46 13.63 -18.30
CA PHE A 69 4.92 14.90 -18.89
C PHE A 69 3.94 15.41 -19.96
N GLN A 70 3.51 14.52 -20.88
CA GLN A 70 2.56 14.86 -21.95
C GLN A 70 1.20 15.32 -21.43
N LEU A 71 0.66 14.66 -20.40
CA LEU A 71 -0.61 15.05 -19.79
C LEU A 71 -0.54 16.36 -19.01
N VAL A 72 0.61 16.66 -18.38
CA VAL A 72 0.82 17.96 -17.73
C VAL A 72 0.93 19.06 -18.78
N ALA A 73 1.72 18.89 -19.84
CA ALA A 73 1.96 19.91 -20.87
C ALA A 73 0.81 20.07 -21.91
N LYS A 74 -0.40 19.60 -21.58
CA LYS A 74 -1.50 19.43 -22.52
C LYS A 74 -2.12 20.74 -23.01
N GLU A 75 -2.16 21.80 -22.19
CA GLU A 75 -2.80 23.07 -22.58
C GLU A 75 -1.88 23.92 -23.47
N SER A 76 -0.56 23.83 -23.28
CA SER A 76 0.43 24.46 -24.17
C SER A 76 0.75 23.66 -25.43
N GLY A 77 0.29 22.41 -25.55
CA GLY A 77 0.60 21.51 -26.66
C GLY A 77 2.00 20.89 -26.59
N GLY A 78 2.74 21.07 -25.48
CA GLY A 78 3.94 20.33 -25.12
C GLY A 78 5.23 20.61 -25.90
N SER A 79 5.19 21.40 -27.00
CA SER A 79 6.38 21.64 -27.85
C SER A 79 7.53 22.34 -27.11
N ASP A 80 7.19 23.29 -26.24
CA ASP A 80 8.15 24.16 -25.56
C ASP A 80 8.46 23.69 -24.13
N GLY A 81 7.75 22.66 -23.65
CA GLY A 81 7.80 22.16 -22.27
C GLY A 81 6.52 22.45 -21.48
N VAL A 82 6.55 22.13 -20.17
CA VAL A 82 5.45 22.43 -19.24
C VAL A 82 5.51 23.90 -18.85
N THR A 83 4.44 24.67 -19.09
CA THR A 83 4.33 26.07 -18.64
C THR A 83 3.87 26.18 -17.18
N LEU A 84 3.87 27.40 -16.62
CA LEU A 84 3.31 27.65 -15.29
C LEU A 84 1.79 27.42 -15.26
N GLU A 85 1.08 27.70 -16.35
CA GLU A 85 -0.36 27.43 -16.43
C GLU A 85 -0.63 25.92 -16.42
N ASP A 86 0.07 25.17 -17.28
CA ASP A 86 0.04 23.69 -17.33
C ASP A 86 0.26 23.07 -15.94
N LEU A 87 1.34 23.48 -15.24
CA LEU A 87 1.71 22.92 -13.93
C LEU A 87 0.65 23.18 -12.86
N ILE A 88 0.06 24.38 -12.83
CA ILE A 88 -0.98 24.75 -11.84
C ILE A 88 -2.31 24.06 -12.18
N ILE A 89 -2.69 23.96 -13.46
CA ILE A 89 -3.89 23.22 -13.89
C ILE A 89 -3.75 21.74 -13.54
N ALA A 90 -2.63 21.10 -13.92
CA ALA A 90 -2.41 19.69 -13.64
C ALA A 90 -2.38 19.39 -12.14
N LYS A 91 -1.68 20.18 -11.32
CA LYS A 91 -1.66 19.99 -9.86
C LYS A 91 -3.02 20.27 -9.21
N ALA A 92 -3.83 21.20 -9.74
CA ALA A 92 -5.19 21.40 -9.26
C ALA A 92 -6.05 20.16 -9.52
N THR A 93 -6.12 19.69 -10.76
CA THR A 93 -6.93 18.52 -11.14
C THR A 93 -6.46 17.24 -10.44
N TYR A 94 -5.16 16.95 -10.46
CA TYR A 94 -4.59 15.70 -9.97
C TYR A 94 -4.42 15.64 -8.43
N GLY A 95 -4.08 16.77 -7.80
CA GLY A 95 -3.78 16.82 -6.36
C GLY A 95 -4.86 17.45 -5.48
N ARG A 96 -5.80 18.20 -6.06
CA ARG A 96 -6.89 18.93 -5.36
C ARG A 96 -8.28 18.73 -5.98
N GLY A 97 -8.39 17.97 -7.06
CA GLY A 97 -9.65 17.74 -7.78
C GLY A 97 -10.62 16.85 -7.01
N THR A 98 -11.83 16.72 -7.53
CA THR A 98 -12.77 15.70 -7.10
C THR A 98 -12.22 14.30 -7.36
N ARG A 99 -12.72 13.28 -6.65
CA ARG A 99 -12.29 11.90 -6.87
C ARG A 99 -12.44 11.47 -8.33
N ASP A 100 -13.51 11.89 -9.00
CA ASP A 100 -13.75 11.54 -10.40
C ASP A 100 -12.73 12.21 -11.33
N GLU A 101 -12.39 13.49 -11.14
CA GLU A 101 -11.34 14.18 -11.90
C GLU A 101 -9.95 13.56 -11.71
N VAL A 102 -9.62 13.15 -10.48
CA VAL A 102 -8.36 12.46 -10.16
C VAL A 102 -8.32 11.06 -10.79
N ASP A 103 -9.43 10.32 -10.71
CA ASP A 103 -9.57 9.00 -11.37
C ASP A 103 -9.40 9.10 -12.89
N ASP A 104 -10.04 10.09 -13.52
CA ASP A 104 -9.98 10.32 -14.98
C ASP A 104 -8.58 10.72 -15.44
N PHE A 105 -7.85 11.52 -14.64
CA PHE A 105 -6.45 11.85 -14.92
C PHE A 105 -5.57 10.61 -14.81
N ILE A 106 -5.72 9.82 -13.74
CA ILE A 106 -4.92 8.60 -13.53
C ILE A 106 -5.23 7.56 -14.63
N TYR A 107 -6.49 7.43 -15.05
CA TYR A 107 -6.89 6.53 -16.13
C TYR A 107 -6.25 6.94 -17.47
N GLN A 108 -6.26 8.24 -17.82
CA GLN A 108 -5.56 8.77 -19.00
C GLN A 108 -4.03 8.61 -18.91
N LEU A 109 -3.47 8.65 -17.69
CA LEU A 109 -2.05 8.45 -17.42
C LEU A 109 -1.62 6.98 -17.58
N CYS A 110 -2.51 6.03 -17.32
CA CYS A 110 -2.23 4.60 -17.52
C CYS A 110 -2.34 4.19 -18.99
N ASP A 111 -3.09 4.92 -19.82
CA ASP A 111 -3.06 4.81 -21.28
C ASP A 111 -1.72 5.39 -21.78
N ILE A 112 -0.72 4.52 -21.95
CA ILE A 112 0.67 4.89 -22.27
C ILE A 112 0.79 5.26 -23.75
N THR A 113 0.09 4.55 -24.64
CA THR A 113 0.09 4.86 -26.07
C THR A 113 -0.59 6.18 -26.38
N GLY A 114 -1.60 6.56 -25.59
CA GLY A 114 -2.39 7.77 -25.76
C GLY A 114 -3.51 7.67 -26.79
N ASP A 115 -3.90 6.46 -27.20
CA ASP A 115 -4.92 6.24 -28.22
C ASP A 115 -6.37 6.24 -27.68
N GLY A 116 -6.53 6.26 -26.34
CA GLY A 116 -7.83 6.25 -25.66
C GLY A 116 -8.37 4.86 -25.31
N ALA A 117 -7.60 3.79 -25.53
CA ALA A 117 -7.89 2.42 -25.15
C ALA A 117 -6.85 1.90 -24.14
N LEU A 118 -7.24 1.75 -22.87
CA LEU A 118 -6.35 1.18 -21.85
C LEU A 118 -6.22 -0.34 -22.04
N THR A 119 -5.17 -0.80 -22.73
CA THR A 119 -4.94 -2.22 -23.06
C THR A 119 -4.14 -2.97 -21.98
N ARG A 120 -3.90 -4.27 -22.18
CA ARG A 120 -3.00 -5.00 -21.27
C ARG A 120 -1.55 -4.53 -21.41
N SER A 121 -1.10 -4.26 -22.63
CA SER A 121 0.24 -3.75 -22.96
C SER A 121 0.55 -2.40 -22.27
N ASP A 122 -0.45 -1.53 -22.17
CA ASP A 122 -0.33 -0.28 -21.40
C ASP A 122 -0.08 -0.56 -19.91
N LEU A 123 -0.84 -1.48 -19.30
CA LEU A 123 -0.67 -1.84 -17.90
C LEU A 123 0.64 -2.57 -17.62
N GLU A 124 1.12 -3.39 -18.56
CA GLU A 124 2.47 -3.97 -18.52
C GLU A 124 3.52 -2.85 -18.47
N SER A 125 3.45 -1.88 -19.38
CA SER A 125 4.33 -0.70 -19.41
C SER A 125 4.26 0.17 -18.15
N VAL A 126 3.08 0.29 -17.52
CA VAL A 126 2.89 0.98 -16.23
C VAL A 126 3.61 0.23 -15.10
N LEU A 127 3.48 -1.10 -15.04
CA LEU A 127 4.11 -1.92 -14.00
C LEU A 127 5.64 -2.02 -14.18
N GLU A 128 6.14 -2.06 -15.41
CA GLU A 128 7.57 -1.91 -15.71
C GLU A 128 8.11 -0.56 -15.22
N SER A 129 7.40 0.53 -15.52
CA SER A 129 7.76 1.87 -15.04
C SER A 129 7.78 1.96 -13.50
N ILE A 130 6.85 1.26 -12.82
CA ILE A 130 6.82 1.11 -11.35
C ILE A 130 8.04 0.35 -10.85
N HIS A 131 8.38 -0.77 -11.49
CA HIS A 131 9.56 -1.56 -11.15
C HIS A 131 10.85 -0.73 -11.27
N GLU A 132 11.03 -0.03 -12.39
CA GLU A 132 12.17 0.89 -12.59
C GLU A 132 12.21 2.04 -11.58
N THR A 133 11.06 2.57 -11.18
CA THR A 133 10.97 3.75 -10.30
C THR A 133 11.19 3.42 -8.83
N ILE A 134 10.64 2.28 -8.35
CA ILE A 134 10.59 1.93 -6.93
C ILE A 134 11.60 0.85 -6.54
N PHE A 135 11.82 -0.15 -7.40
CA PHE A 135 12.55 -1.38 -7.03
C PHE A 135 13.95 -1.48 -7.66
N ALA A 136 14.23 -0.74 -8.74
CA ALA A 136 15.53 -0.71 -9.39
C ALA A 136 16.55 0.17 -8.64
N GLU A 137 17.09 -0.37 -7.54
CA GLU A 137 18.38 0.01 -6.96
C GLU A 137 19.51 -0.23 -8.00
N ASN A 138 20.64 0.49 -7.86
CA ASN A 138 21.65 0.61 -8.92
C ASN A 138 22.27 -0.73 -9.38
N LYS A 139 21.77 -1.27 -10.49
CA LYS A 139 22.43 -2.27 -11.37
C LYS A 139 23.20 -3.38 -10.66
N GLU A 140 22.52 -4.20 -9.85
CA GLU A 140 22.95 -5.59 -9.68
C GLU A 140 21.98 -6.52 -10.42
N VAL A 141 22.54 -7.33 -11.32
CA VAL A 141 21.79 -8.06 -12.34
C VAL A 141 21.21 -9.33 -11.75
N GLY A 142 19.89 -9.32 -11.53
CA GLY A 142 19.08 -10.45 -11.08
C GLY A 142 17.89 -10.71 -12.02
N GLU A 143 18.14 -10.85 -13.32
CA GLU A 143 17.10 -11.18 -14.31
C GLU A 143 16.50 -12.57 -14.02
N GLY A 144 15.26 -12.62 -13.53
CA GLY A 144 14.50 -13.88 -13.45
C GLY A 144 13.31 -13.94 -12.51
N SER A 145 13.30 -13.21 -11.40
CA SER A 145 12.26 -13.36 -10.35
C SER A 145 11.06 -12.41 -10.53
N ASN A 146 11.33 -11.15 -10.87
CA ASN A 146 10.40 -10.04 -10.59
C ASN A 146 9.15 -10.03 -11.51
N ASN A 147 9.29 -10.47 -12.76
CA ASN A 147 8.21 -10.49 -13.76
C ASN A 147 6.98 -11.27 -13.26
N LYS A 148 7.18 -12.44 -12.61
CA LYS A 148 6.09 -13.29 -12.11
C LYS A 148 5.19 -12.62 -11.06
N THR A 149 5.69 -11.62 -10.33
CA THR A 149 4.87 -10.93 -9.33
C THR A 149 3.97 -9.88 -9.99
N PHE A 150 4.51 -9.07 -10.91
CA PHE A 150 3.70 -8.11 -11.66
C PHE A 150 2.65 -8.79 -12.54
N GLU A 151 2.93 -9.99 -13.06
CA GLU A 151 1.92 -10.83 -13.70
C GLU A 151 0.70 -11.12 -12.80
N THR A 152 0.89 -11.33 -11.50
CA THR A 152 -0.26 -11.49 -10.58
C THR A 152 -1.07 -10.20 -10.40
N PHE A 153 -0.45 -9.02 -10.59
CA PHE A 153 -1.12 -7.73 -10.52
C PHE A 153 -1.93 -7.48 -11.81
N LEU A 154 -1.42 -7.93 -12.96
CA LEU A 154 -2.14 -7.91 -14.24
C LEU A 154 -3.29 -8.94 -14.27
N ASN A 155 -3.12 -10.10 -13.61
CA ASN A 155 -4.16 -11.13 -13.56
C ASN A 155 -5.40 -10.73 -12.74
N SER A 156 -5.34 -9.65 -11.95
CA SER A 156 -6.52 -9.05 -11.30
C SER A 156 -7.16 -7.91 -12.09
N ALA A 157 -6.61 -7.55 -13.26
CA ALA A 157 -7.18 -6.56 -14.17
C ALA A 157 -8.35 -7.15 -14.99
N VAL A 158 -9.36 -6.32 -15.28
CA VAL A 158 -10.53 -6.70 -16.09
C VAL A 158 -10.63 -5.78 -17.30
N PHE A 159 -10.73 -6.37 -18.49
CA PHE A 159 -10.84 -5.68 -19.77
C PHE A 159 -12.23 -5.94 -20.36
N SER A 160 -13.22 -5.15 -19.97
CA SER A 160 -14.63 -5.37 -20.36
C SER A 160 -15.08 -4.62 -21.61
N LYS A 161 -14.38 -3.54 -22.00
CA LYS A 161 -14.78 -2.61 -23.06
C LYS A 161 -14.18 -3.02 -24.40
N ASP A 162 -15.01 -3.25 -25.40
CA ASP A 162 -14.54 -3.47 -26.77
C ASP A 162 -13.90 -2.17 -27.32
N ALA A 163 -12.65 -2.25 -27.77
CA ALA A 163 -11.96 -1.13 -28.39
C ALA A 163 -12.46 -0.95 -29.84
N GLN A 164 -12.84 0.27 -30.24
CA GLN A 164 -13.33 0.51 -31.60
C GLN A 164 -12.23 0.26 -32.65
N GLY A 165 -12.31 -0.88 -33.35
CA GLY A 165 -11.42 -1.23 -34.46
C GLY A 165 -10.24 -2.14 -34.11
N VAL A 166 -10.12 -2.60 -32.86
CA VAL A 166 -9.06 -3.52 -32.41
C VAL A 166 -9.70 -4.82 -31.88
N LEU A 167 -9.04 -5.96 -32.06
CA LEU A 167 -9.49 -7.27 -31.55
C LEU A 167 -9.29 -7.43 -30.03
N GLU A 168 -8.47 -6.57 -29.42
CA GLU A 168 -8.16 -6.61 -27.99
C GLU A 168 -9.19 -5.79 -27.19
N LYS A 169 -9.55 -6.30 -26.01
CA LYS A 169 -10.43 -5.58 -25.09
C LYS A 169 -9.63 -4.56 -24.28
N SER A 170 -10.24 -3.41 -24.07
CA SER A 170 -9.73 -2.35 -23.21
C SER A 170 -10.39 -2.40 -21.83
N MET A 171 -9.70 -1.86 -20.83
CA MET A 171 -10.20 -1.65 -19.48
C MET A 171 -11.15 -0.45 -19.48
N SER A 172 -12.32 -0.57 -18.83
CA SER A 172 -13.19 0.59 -18.60
C SER A 172 -12.74 1.40 -17.38
N LEU A 173 -13.14 2.67 -17.25
CA LEU A 173 -12.89 3.46 -16.04
C LEU A 173 -13.44 2.77 -14.77
N SER A 174 -14.60 2.09 -14.88
CA SER A 174 -15.16 1.28 -13.79
C SER A 174 -14.28 0.08 -13.42
N ASP A 175 -13.74 -0.63 -14.41
CA ASP A 175 -12.81 -1.74 -14.16
C ASP A 175 -11.50 -1.23 -13.53
N PHE A 176 -10.99 -0.10 -14.00
CA PHE A 176 -9.80 0.55 -13.47
C PHE A 176 -9.97 0.97 -12.00
N ARG A 177 -11.13 1.53 -11.63
CA ARG A 177 -11.49 1.86 -10.24
C ARG A 177 -11.55 0.62 -9.36
N ASN A 178 -12.12 -0.48 -9.86
CA ASN A 178 -12.15 -1.76 -9.16
C ASN A 178 -10.73 -2.32 -8.98
N TRP A 179 -9.91 -2.33 -10.02
CA TRP A 179 -8.51 -2.79 -9.99
C TRP A 179 -7.65 -1.97 -9.01
N CYS A 180 -7.78 -0.64 -9.02
CA CYS A 180 -7.17 0.25 -8.01
C CYS A 180 -7.62 -0.03 -6.57
N THR A 181 -8.83 -0.54 -6.37
CA THR A 181 -9.34 -0.92 -5.04
C THR A 181 -8.69 -2.22 -4.55
N LEU A 182 -8.47 -3.18 -5.47
CA LEU A 182 -7.75 -4.43 -5.20
C LEU A 182 -6.25 -4.18 -4.98
N LEU A 183 -5.64 -3.25 -5.72
CA LEU A 183 -4.22 -2.88 -5.67
C LEU A 183 -4.00 -1.46 -5.09
N PRO A 184 -4.18 -1.25 -3.78
CA PRO A 184 -4.09 0.09 -3.19
C PRO A 184 -2.67 0.68 -3.19
N SER A 185 -1.61 -0.12 -3.29
CA SER A 185 -0.23 0.36 -3.46
C SER A 185 -0.03 1.07 -4.80
N LEU A 186 -0.47 0.41 -5.89
CA LEU A 186 -0.53 0.94 -7.24
C LEU A 186 -1.34 2.24 -7.28
N ARG A 187 -2.53 2.25 -6.67
CA ARG A 187 -3.36 3.45 -6.60
C ARG A 187 -2.70 4.60 -5.84
N LYS A 188 -2.01 4.32 -4.73
CA LYS A 188 -1.24 5.33 -3.99
C LYS A 188 -0.12 5.90 -4.88
N PHE A 189 0.71 5.05 -5.49
CA PHE A 189 1.78 5.48 -6.39
C PHE A 189 1.26 6.35 -7.54
N LEU A 190 0.30 5.83 -8.32
CA LEU A 190 -0.28 6.51 -9.48
C LEU A 190 -1.02 7.81 -9.14
N GLY A 191 -1.44 8.00 -7.88
CA GLY A 191 -2.08 9.22 -7.38
C GLY A 191 -1.15 10.27 -6.78
N ASN A 192 0.16 9.99 -6.64
CA ASN A 192 1.11 10.89 -5.97
C ASN A 192 2.37 11.21 -6.79
N LEU A 193 2.39 10.94 -8.11
CA LEU A 193 3.55 11.16 -8.98
C LEU A 193 3.98 12.64 -9.06
N LEU A 194 3.01 13.56 -9.06
CA LEU A 194 3.26 15.01 -9.04
C LEU A 194 3.52 15.58 -7.63
N MET A 195 3.71 14.76 -6.59
CA MET A 195 4.29 15.24 -5.32
C MET A 195 5.81 15.42 -5.44
N PRO A 196 6.41 16.36 -4.67
CA PRO A 196 7.87 16.47 -4.55
C PRO A 196 8.49 15.15 -4.06
N PRO A 197 9.71 14.76 -4.50
CA PRO A 197 10.35 13.52 -4.07
C PRO A 197 10.50 13.38 -2.55
N ASP A 198 10.91 14.46 -1.89
CA ASP A 198 11.30 14.47 -0.46
C ASP A 198 10.12 14.48 0.52
N SER A 199 8.87 14.40 0.03
CA SER A 199 7.67 14.59 0.86
C SER A 199 7.07 13.31 1.47
N GLY A 200 7.80 12.18 1.46
CA GLY A 200 7.25 10.87 1.86
C GLY A 200 6.09 10.44 0.96
N ARG A 201 6.38 10.27 -0.34
CA ARG A 201 5.34 10.08 -1.37
C ARG A 201 4.59 8.75 -1.18
N PRO A 202 3.27 8.77 -0.89
CA PRO A 202 2.51 7.54 -0.67
C PRO A 202 2.61 6.57 -1.84
N GLY A 203 2.97 5.32 -1.55
CA GLY A 203 3.10 4.27 -2.55
C GLY A 203 4.49 4.18 -3.20
N PHE A 204 5.46 5.01 -2.82
CA PHE A 204 6.88 4.81 -3.16
C PHE A 204 7.64 4.00 -2.08
N GLU A 205 7.08 3.89 -0.87
CA GLU A 205 7.70 3.19 0.26
C GLU A 205 7.59 1.66 0.12
N VAL A 206 8.73 0.96 0.11
CA VAL A 206 8.80 -0.51 0.18
C VAL A 206 9.21 -0.93 1.60
N PRO A 207 8.52 -1.90 2.23
CA PRO A 207 8.95 -2.42 3.54
C PRO A 207 10.33 -3.09 3.51
N LEU A 208 11.10 -2.89 4.57
CA LEU A 208 12.41 -3.53 4.76
C LEU A 208 12.20 -4.93 5.35
N LEU A 209 12.45 -5.96 4.54
CA LEU A 209 12.27 -7.35 4.98
C LEU A 209 13.49 -7.85 5.75
N GLN A 210 13.29 -8.23 7.01
CA GLN A 210 14.31 -8.84 7.87
C GLN A 210 14.03 -10.33 8.09
N TYR A 211 15.03 -11.17 7.84
CA TYR A 211 14.96 -12.61 8.09
C TYR A 211 16.37 -13.15 8.44
N PRO A 212 16.47 -14.32 9.10
CA PRO A 212 17.77 -14.91 9.45
C PRO A 212 18.63 -15.22 8.21
N GLU A 213 19.95 -15.06 8.29
CA GLU A 213 20.88 -15.33 7.17
C GLU A 213 20.83 -16.77 6.64
N ASN A 214 20.27 -17.71 7.42
CA ASN A 214 20.18 -19.13 7.07
C ASN A 214 18.92 -19.54 6.29
N ILE A 215 18.06 -18.59 5.87
CA ILE A 215 16.95 -18.87 4.93
C ILE A 215 17.27 -18.29 3.54
N SER A 216 17.02 -19.09 2.49
CA SER A 216 17.15 -18.61 1.12
C SER A 216 15.97 -17.71 0.75
N THR A 217 16.22 -16.63 0.02
CA THR A 217 15.16 -15.79 -0.58
C THR A 217 14.17 -16.59 -1.41
N ASP A 218 14.63 -17.63 -2.11
CA ASP A 218 13.79 -18.47 -2.96
C ASP A 218 12.82 -19.37 -2.18
N SER A 219 13.04 -19.51 -0.87
CA SER A 219 12.14 -20.23 0.03
C SER A 219 11.11 -19.33 0.71
N LEU A 220 11.26 -18.01 0.62
CA LEU A 220 10.31 -17.05 1.18
C LEU A 220 9.09 -16.88 0.26
N LEU A 221 7.90 -16.81 0.84
CA LEU A 221 6.67 -16.45 0.11
C LEU A 221 6.55 -14.94 -0.11
N LEU A 222 7.11 -14.15 0.81
CA LEU A 222 7.09 -12.69 0.75
C LEU A 222 8.35 -12.13 0.08
N ASN A 223 8.17 -11.45 -1.05
CA ASN A 223 9.18 -10.61 -1.70
C ASN A 223 8.88 -9.10 -1.51
N LYS A 224 9.77 -8.23 -1.98
CA LYS A 224 9.65 -6.77 -1.86
C LYS A 224 8.35 -6.25 -2.50
N GLU A 225 7.94 -6.81 -3.64
CA GLU A 225 6.77 -6.41 -4.42
C GLU A 225 5.44 -6.79 -3.74
N TYR A 226 5.34 -8.00 -3.18
CA TYR A 226 4.20 -8.41 -2.37
C TYR A 226 4.15 -7.65 -1.04
N ALA A 227 5.29 -7.34 -0.43
CA ALA A 227 5.35 -6.49 0.77
C ALA A 227 4.85 -5.07 0.48
N TRP A 228 5.29 -4.46 -0.62
CA TRP A 228 4.78 -3.18 -1.12
C TRP A 228 3.27 -3.22 -1.39
N HIS A 229 2.77 -4.29 -2.02
CA HIS A 229 1.35 -4.50 -2.27
C HIS A 229 0.52 -4.52 -0.96
N ILE A 230 0.92 -5.35 0.00
CA ILE A 230 0.27 -5.47 1.32
C ILE A 230 0.39 -4.16 2.12
N ALA A 231 1.52 -3.47 2.07
CA ALA A 231 1.71 -2.17 2.72
C ALA A 231 0.82 -1.07 2.12
N GLY A 232 0.49 -1.16 0.83
CA GLY A 232 -0.60 -0.40 0.21
C GLY A 232 -1.93 -0.53 0.95
N GLY A 233 -2.16 -1.66 1.61
CA GLY A 233 -3.30 -1.94 2.50
C GLY A 233 -3.45 -0.97 3.67
N PHE A 234 -2.33 -0.50 4.25
CA PHE A 234 -2.32 0.25 5.51
C PHE A 234 -2.75 1.71 5.39
N ALA A 235 -3.16 2.28 6.52
CA ALA A 235 -3.58 3.68 6.65
C ALA A 235 -2.43 4.65 7.00
N GLN A 236 -1.28 4.14 7.44
CA GLN A 236 -0.10 4.93 7.77
C GLN A 236 0.93 4.87 6.61
N HIS A 237 1.69 5.95 6.46
CA HIS A 237 2.61 6.23 5.36
C HIS A 237 4.05 6.33 5.87
N GLU A 238 4.47 5.30 6.61
CA GLU A 238 5.80 5.21 7.19
C GLU A 238 6.49 3.95 6.69
N VAL A 239 7.81 4.04 6.47
CA VAL A 239 8.66 2.89 6.14
C VAL A 239 8.66 1.93 7.33
N GLN A 240 8.40 0.64 7.05
CA GLN A 240 8.19 -0.39 8.06
C GLN A 240 9.14 -1.58 7.88
N GLU A 241 9.30 -2.35 8.96
CA GLU A 241 10.20 -3.50 9.07
C GLU A 241 9.56 -4.56 10.00
N TRP A 242 8.65 -5.45 9.60
CA TRP A 242 8.71 -6.48 8.54
C TRP A 242 9.78 -7.56 8.77
N LYS A 243 9.77 -8.11 9.99
CA LYS A 243 10.64 -9.19 10.46
C LYS A 243 9.96 -10.55 10.43
N LEU A 244 10.61 -11.56 9.86
CA LEU A 244 10.13 -12.96 9.86
C LEU A 244 10.13 -13.53 11.29
N LEU A 245 8.94 -13.71 11.86
CA LEU A 245 8.75 -14.28 13.21
C LEU A 245 8.65 -15.81 13.16
N TYR A 246 8.00 -16.34 12.12
CA TYR A 246 7.76 -17.77 11.95
C TYR A 246 7.80 -18.16 10.47
N HIS A 247 8.32 -19.36 10.21
CA HIS A 247 8.34 -20.02 8.91
C HIS A 247 8.26 -21.53 9.16
N SER A 248 7.28 -22.23 8.57
CA SER A 248 6.98 -23.64 8.88
C SER A 248 8.18 -24.58 8.68
N SER A 249 8.95 -24.41 7.60
CA SER A 249 10.13 -25.27 7.34
C SER A 249 11.32 -25.02 8.28
N LEU A 250 11.36 -23.88 8.99
CA LEU A 250 12.42 -23.57 9.97
C LEU A 250 12.01 -23.95 11.40
N HIS A 251 10.73 -23.79 11.72
CA HIS A 251 10.19 -23.85 13.08
C HIS A 251 9.34 -25.10 13.36
N GLY A 252 9.11 -25.93 12.33
CA GLY A 252 8.20 -27.07 12.38
C GLY A 252 6.72 -26.65 12.36
N GLN A 253 5.83 -27.62 12.13
CA GLN A 253 4.38 -27.40 12.09
C GLN A 253 3.76 -27.55 13.50
N SER A 254 4.08 -26.61 14.40
CA SER A 254 3.56 -26.60 15.77
C SER A 254 2.89 -25.26 16.07
N PHE A 255 1.59 -25.27 16.31
CA PHE A 255 0.82 -24.05 16.63
C PHE A 255 1.26 -23.41 17.96
N ASN A 256 1.71 -24.21 18.93
CA ASN A 256 2.32 -23.68 20.16
C ASN A 256 3.64 -22.96 19.87
N THR A 257 4.44 -23.47 18.92
CA THR A 257 5.69 -22.83 18.48
C THR A 257 5.41 -21.55 17.69
N PHE A 258 4.42 -21.58 16.79
CA PHE A 258 3.91 -20.39 16.11
C PHE A 258 3.47 -19.32 17.11
N LEU A 259 2.56 -19.66 18.03
CA LEU A 259 2.00 -18.71 18.99
C LEU A 259 3.12 -18.11 19.86
N GLY A 260 4.01 -18.96 20.40
CA GLY A 260 5.17 -18.50 21.17
C GLY A 260 6.21 -17.67 20.39
N LYS A 261 6.17 -17.67 19.05
CA LYS A 261 6.97 -16.77 18.22
C LYS A 261 6.25 -15.45 17.95
N VAL A 262 4.94 -15.48 17.66
CA VAL A 262 4.18 -14.27 17.29
C VAL A 262 3.69 -13.45 18.49
N THR A 263 3.43 -14.05 19.65
CA THR A 263 3.00 -13.31 20.86
C THR A 263 4.14 -12.67 21.65
N ASN A 264 5.38 -13.08 21.39
CA ASN A 264 6.58 -12.53 22.01
C ASN A 264 7.18 -11.36 21.21
N GLY A 265 6.50 -10.92 20.15
CA GLY A 265 6.95 -9.90 19.22
C GLY A 265 5.93 -8.77 19.02
N ASP A 266 5.96 -8.18 17.83
CA ASP A 266 5.25 -6.95 17.50
C ASP A 266 3.72 -7.11 17.44
N ALA A 267 3.00 -6.04 17.75
CA ALA A 267 1.54 -6.07 17.90
C ALA A 267 0.76 -6.26 16.59
N GLN A 268 1.44 -6.18 15.44
CA GLN A 268 0.86 -6.21 14.10
C GLN A 268 1.60 -7.26 13.27
N THR A 269 0.86 -8.14 12.59
CA THR A 269 1.46 -9.25 11.84
C THR A 269 0.79 -9.52 10.50
N VAL A 270 1.56 -10.04 9.55
CA VAL A 270 1.10 -10.54 8.26
C VAL A 270 1.27 -12.05 8.25
N LEU A 271 0.17 -12.79 8.24
CA LEU A 271 0.15 -14.24 8.07
C LEU A 271 0.06 -14.54 6.57
N ILE A 272 0.97 -15.36 6.04
CA ILE A 272 0.99 -15.80 4.65
C ILE A 272 0.95 -17.32 4.59
N VAL A 273 0.14 -17.85 3.68
CA VAL A 273 -0.02 -19.29 3.44
C VAL A 273 0.18 -19.55 1.96
N LYS A 274 1.00 -20.53 1.64
CA LYS A 274 0.98 -21.24 0.35
C LYS A 274 0.28 -22.57 0.58
N ASP A 275 -0.74 -22.90 -0.20
CA ASP A 275 -1.35 -24.23 -0.17
C ASP A 275 -0.70 -25.21 -1.14
N THR A 276 -1.03 -26.50 -0.99
CA THR A 276 -0.55 -27.58 -1.87
C THR A 276 -1.04 -27.48 -3.32
N GLU A 277 -1.92 -26.53 -3.66
CA GLU A 277 -2.28 -26.21 -5.04
C GLU A 277 -1.49 -25.00 -5.60
N GLY A 278 -0.53 -24.48 -4.82
CA GLY A 278 0.36 -23.39 -5.18
C GLY A 278 -0.25 -22.00 -5.05
N SER A 279 -1.48 -21.86 -4.54
CA SER A 279 -2.08 -20.53 -4.30
C SER A 279 -1.47 -19.88 -3.06
N VAL A 280 -1.21 -18.57 -3.15
CA VAL A 280 -0.59 -17.80 -2.06
C VAL A 280 -1.52 -16.66 -1.63
N TYR A 281 -1.86 -16.62 -0.35
CA TYR A 281 -2.81 -15.68 0.24
C TYR A 281 -2.58 -15.56 1.75
N GLY A 282 -3.33 -14.68 2.41
CA GLY A 282 -3.12 -14.43 3.82
C GLY A 282 -4.06 -13.40 4.43
N GLY A 283 -3.71 -12.99 5.65
CA GLY A 283 -4.41 -11.96 6.38
C GLY A 283 -3.43 -11.09 7.17
N TYR A 284 -3.69 -9.78 7.16
CA TYR A 284 -3.04 -8.83 8.05
C TYR A 284 -3.85 -8.73 9.34
N ALA A 285 -3.23 -9.08 10.46
CA ALA A 285 -3.75 -8.92 11.80
C ALA A 285 -3.23 -7.61 12.40
N SER A 286 -4.12 -6.65 12.63
CA SER A 286 -3.79 -5.34 13.21
C SER A 286 -3.65 -5.35 14.74
N GLN A 287 -4.01 -6.45 15.38
CA GLN A 287 -4.02 -6.65 16.83
C GLN A 287 -3.23 -7.93 17.19
N PRO A 288 -2.62 -7.99 18.39
CA PRO A 288 -1.85 -9.17 18.82
C PRO A 288 -2.66 -10.47 18.80
N TRP A 289 -1.98 -11.60 18.61
CA TRP A 289 -2.61 -12.93 18.62
C TRP A 289 -2.95 -13.38 20.06
N GLU A 290 -4.10 -12.95 20.55
CA GLU A 290 -4.63 -13.31 21.86
C GLU A 290 -5.57 -14.52 21.81
N ARG A 291 -5.65 -15.26 22.92
CA ARG A 291 -6.51 -16.44 23.06
C ARG A 291 -7.93 -16.01 23.43
N HIS A 292 -8.85 -16.12 22.49
CA HIS A 292 -10.26 -15.77 22.66
C HIS A 292 -11.17 -16.96 22.30
N SER A 293 -12.37 -16.99 22.87
CA SER A 293 -13.44 -17.96 22.53
C SER A 293 -14.39 -17.44 21.45
N ASP A 294 -14.20 -16.20 21.02
CA ASP A 294 -15.00 -15.48 20.03
C ASP A 294 -14.07 -14.57 19.18
N PHE A 295 -14.61 -13.93 18.15
CA PHE A 295 -13.86 -12.99 17.32
C PHE A 295 -13.49 -11.69 18.05
N TYR A 296 -12.36 -11.12 17.66
CA TYR A 296 -11.83 -9.83 18.12
C TYR A 296 -11.17 -9.07 16.96
N GLY A 297 -10.41 -8.00 17.24
CA GLY A 297 -9.67 -7.22 16.25
C GLY A 297 -10.28 -5.85 15.94
N ASP A 298 -9.69 -5.12 14.99
CA ASP A 298 -10.15 -3.81 14.55
C ASP A 298 -10.28 -3.68 13.02
N MET A 299 -10.85 -2.57 12.57
CA MET A 299 -11.14 -2.29 11.15
C MET A 299 -9.90 -2.09 10.26
N LYS A 300 -8.68 -2.23 10.79
CA LYS A 300 -7.44 -2.23 10.01
C LYS A 300 -7.06 -3.63 9.54
N THR A 301 -7.52 -4.70 10.19
CA THR A 301 -7.34 -6.09 9.76
C THR A 301 -7.94 -6.29 8.36
N PHE A 302 -7.25 -7.00 7.46
CA PHE A 302 -7.75 -7.30 6.11
C PHE A 302 -7.25 -8.65 5.59
N LEU A 303 -7.98 -9.23 4.62
CA LEU A 303 -7.53 -10.40 3.86
C LEU A 303 -6.82 -9.98 2.58
N PHE A 304 -5.93 -10.82 2.07
CA PHE A 304 -5.29 -10.59 0.77
C PHE A 304 -5.01 -11.91 0.03
N LYS A 305 -4.85 -11.80 -1.28
CA LYS A 305 -4.32 -12.83 -2.18
C LYS A 305 -3.11 -12.27 -2.91
N LEU A 306 -2.10 -13.10 -3.13
CA LEU A 306 -0.85 -12.75 -3.82
C LEU A 306 -0.74 -13.51 -5.15
N TYR A 307 -1.04 -14.81 -5.16
CA TYR A 307 -0.96 -15.66 -6.35
C TYR A 307 -2.21 -16.56 -6.49
N PRO A 308 -2.74 -16.78 -7.71
CA PRO A 308 -2.28 -16.27 -9.02
C PRO A 308 -2.70 -14.85 -9.38
N GLN A 309 -3.54 -14.20 -8.57
CA GLN A 309 -4.02 -12.83 -8.78
C GLN A 309 -3.93 -12.03 -7.48
N ALA A 310 -3.32 -10.84 -7.53
CA ALA A 310 -3.13 -10.01 -6.35
C ALA A 310 -4.38 -9.18 -6.01
N SER A 311 -4.74 -9.12 -4.73
CA SER A 311 -5.91 -8.39 -4.25
C SER A 311 -5.94 -8.20 -2.73
N ILE A 312 -6.47 -7.07 -2.26
CA ILE A 312 -6.73 -6.77 -0.84
C ILE A 312 -8.24 -6.60 -0.59
N PHE A 313 -8.74 -7.24 0.47
CA PHE A 313 -10.15 -7.25 0.88
C PHE A 313 -10.29 -6.64 2.27
N ARG A 314 -10.72 -5.37 2.33
CA ARG A 314 -10.89 -4.60 3.57
C ARG A 314 -12.23 -4.86 4.25
N PRO A 315 -12.33 -4.66 5.57
CA PRO A 315 -13.54 -4.98 6.31
C PRO A 315 -14.66 -3.98 6.00
N THR A 316 -15.87 -4.49 5.81
CA THR A 316 -17.06 -3.74 5.38
C THR A 316 -17.74 -2.95 6.50
N GLY A 317 -17.47 -3.32 7.75
CA GLY A 317 -18.20 -2.82 8.92
C GLY A 317 -19.56 -3.50 9.15
N ALA A 318 -19.95 -4.48 8.31
CA ALA A 318 -21.21 -5.21 8.45
C ALA A 318 -21.26 -6.11 9.70
N ASN A 319 -20.10 -6.48 10.25
CA ASN A 319 -19.94 -7.20 11.52
C ASN A 319 -18.55 -6.89 12.12
N ARG A 320 -18.27 -7.42 13.32
CA ARG A 320 -16.99 -7.24 14.03
C ARG A 320 -16.14 -8.52 14.06
N ASN A 321 -16.45 -9.50 13.21
CA ASN A 321 -15.87 -10.84 13.25
C ASN A 321 -14.52 -10.88 12.53
N LEU A 322 -13.54 -10.10 13.00
CA LEU A 322 -12.38 -9.70 12.20
C LEU A 322 -11.22 -10.69 12.30
N GLN A 323 -10.83 -11.06 13.52
CA GLN A 323 -9.68 -11.90 13.84
C GLN A 323 -10.10 -12.99 14.85
N TRP A 324 -9.51 -14.18 14.73
CA TRP A 324 -9.80 -15.35 15.56
C TRP A 324 -8.52 -16.06 15.97
N CYS A 325 -8.41 -16.43 17.24
CA CYS A 325 -7.33 -17.30 17.73
C CYS A 325 -7.83 -18.06 18.96
N ALA A 326 -8.10 -19.35 18.78
CA ALA A 326 -8.59 -20.24 19.81
C ALA A 326 -7.62 -21.43 19.98
N ILE A 327 -7.35 -21.82 21.22
CA ILE A 327 -6.46 -22.95 21.53
C ILE A 327 -6.92 -23.63 22.83
N ASN A 328 -6.79 -24.96 22.89
CA ASN A 328 -7.17 -25.81 24.03
C ASN A 328 -8.65 -25.72 24.45
N PHE A 329 -9.55 -25.28 23.56
CA PHE A 329 -10.99 -25.40 23.76
C PHE A 329 -11.45 -26.82 23.41
N SER A 330 -12.24 -27.42 24.31
CA SER A 330 -12.82 -28.77 24.12
C SER A 330 -14.17 -28.75 23.40
N SER A 331 -14.80 -27.60 23.22
CA SER A 331 -16.07 -27.47 22.51
C SER A 331 -15.84 -27.47 21.00
N GLU A 332 -16.53 -28.36 20.28
CA GLU A 332 -16.52 -28.38 18.81
C GLU A 332 -17.01 -27.06 18.19
N ASN A 333 -17.81 -26.26 18.92
CA ASN A 333 -18.26 -24.94 18.46
C ASN A 333 -17.15 -23.89 18.40
N ILE A 334 -16.00 -24.13 19.06
CA ILE A 334 -14.87 -23.20 19.14
C ILE A 334 -13.67 -23.85 18.42
N PRO A 335 -13.55 -23.69 17.08
CA PRO A 335 -12.50 -24.33 16.31
C PRO A 335 -11.11 -23.80 16.70
N ASN A 336 -10.28 -24.69 17.24
CA ASN A 336 -8.90 -24.39 17.63
C ASN A 336 -8.03 -24.12 16.39
N GLY A 337 -7.41 -22.95 16.35
CA GLY A 337 -6.65 -22.44 15.20
C GLY A 337 -6.61 -20.91 15.17
N ILE A 338 -6.12 -20.37 14.06
CA ILE A 338 -6.16 -18.93 13.74
C ILE A 338 -7.02 -18.67 12.51
N GLY A 339 -7.68 -17.52 12.46
CA GLY A 339 -8.48 -17.16 11.30
C GLY A 339 -8.92 -15.70 11.27
N PHE A 340 -9.65 -15.37 10.21
CA PHE A 340 -10.10 -14.04 9.86
C PHE A 340 -11.49 -14.10 9.23
N GLY A 341 -12.40 -13.21 9.64
CA GLY A 341 -13.69 -13.01 8.96
C GLY A 341 -14.72 -14.11 9.18
N GLY A 342 -15.99 -13.78 8.94
CA GLY A 342 -17.06 -14.77 8.79
C GLY A 342 -17.65 -15.22 10.12
N GLN A 343 -17.78 -16.54 10.31
CA GLN A 343 -18.39 -17.17 11.48
C GLN A 343 -17.59 -18.43 11.87
N PRO A 344 -17.78 -19.00 13.08
CA PRO A 344 -17.12 -20.25 13.45
C PRO A 344 -17.42 -21.34 12.42
N HIS A 345 -16.39 -22.08 12.01
CA HIS A 345 -16.39 -23.07 10.90
C HIS A 345 -16.66 -22.53 9.48
N HIS A 346 -16.92 -21.23 9.32
CA HIS A 346 -17.16 -20.58 8.03
C HIS A 346 -16.42 -19.24 7.93
N PHE A 347 -15.09 -19.34 7.96
CA PHE A 347 -14.18 -18.20 7.99
C PHE A 347 -13.79 -17.73 6.59
N GLY A 348 -13.42 -16.45 6.45
CA GLY A 348 -12.79 -15.93 5.23
C GLY A 348 -11.41 -16.55 5.00
N LEU A 349 -10.66 -16.79 6.08
CA LEU A 349 -9.47 -17.64 6.12
C LEU A 349 -9.35 -18.29 7.49
N PHE A 350 -9.03 -19.58 7.56
CA PHE A 350 -8.75 -20.28 8.82
C PHE A 350 -7.69 -21.38 8.61
N LEU A 351 -6.83 -21.55 9.62
CA LEU A 351 -5.86 -22.64 9.75
C LEU A 351 -6.12 -23.38 11.06
N SER A 352 -6.18 -24.72 11.00
CA SER A 352 -6.28 -25.57 12.20
C SER A 352 -5.06 -25.38 13.11
N ALA A 353 -5.24 -25.61 14.42
CA ALA A 353 -4.13 -25.66 15.37
C ALA A 353 -3.15 -26.84 15.15
N ASN A 354 -3.40 -27.70 14.16
CA ASN A 354 -2.49 -28.76 13.72
C ASN A 354 -1.67 -28.35 12.48
N PHE A 355 -1.99 -27.22 11.83
CA PHE A 355 -1.42 -26.79 10.55
C PHE A 355 -1.46 -27.84 9.43
N ASP A 356 -2.42 -28.76 9.48
CA ASP A 356 -2.65 -29.81 8.48
C ASP A 356 -3.79 -29.47 7.52
N GLN A 357 -4.68 -28.58 7.93
CA GLN A 357 -5.96 -28.28 7.30
C GLN A 357 -6.27 -26.79 7.47
N GLY A 358 -6.81 -26.20 6.41
CA GLY A 358 -7.41 -24.87 6.45
C GLY A 358 -8.65 -24.79 5.58
N HIS A 359 -9.36 -23.68 5.69
CA HIS A 359 -10.50 -23.37 4.81
C HIS A 359 -10.62 -21.87 4.57
N SER A 360 -11.26 -21.54 3.45
CA SER A 360 -11.55 -20.17 3.05
C SER A 360 -12.88 -20.17 2.31
N PHE A 361 -13.79 -19.31 2.73
CA PHE A 361 -15.11 -19.15 2.13
C PHE A 361 -15.36 -17.70 1.72
N THR A 362 -16.41 -17.48 0.93
CA THR A 362 -16.93 -16.13 0.69
C THR A 362 -17.28 -15.46 2.01
N CYS A 363 -16.71 -14.28 2.28
CA CYS A 363 -16.77 -13.67 3.60
C CYS A 363 -17.43 -12.29 3.56
N SER A 364 -18.58 -12.12 4.22
CA SER A 364 -19.28 -10.82 4.32
C SER A 364 -18.55 -9.78 5.17
N THR A 365 -17.64 -10.20 6.06
CA THR A 365 -16.78 -9.30 6.84
C THR A 365 -15.88 -8.48 5.94
N PHE A 366 -15.32 -9.07 4.87
CA PHE A 366 -14.35 -8.44 3.96
C PHE A 366 -14.84 -8.29 2.50
N THR A 367 -16.03 -8.81 2.18
CA THR A 367 -16.51 -9.06 0.80
C THR A 367 -15.48 -9.82 -0.05
N SER A 368 -14.71 -10.72 0.58
CA SER A 368 -13.72 -11.54 -0.12
C SER A 368 -14.40 -12.77 -0.76
N PRO A 369 -13.95 -13.20 -1.95
CA PRO A 369 -14.19 -14.57 -2.42
C PRO A 369 -13.37 -15.56 -1.56
N PRO A 370 -13.54 -16.89 -1.76
CA PRO A 370 -12.55 -17.87 -1.31
C PRO A 370 -11.16 -17.52 -1.86
N LEU A 371 -10.16 -17.52 -0.97
CA LEU A 371 -8.78 -17.19 -1.31
C LEU A 371 -8.08 -18.38 -1.99
N SER A 372 -8.34 -19.58 -1.49
CA SER A 372 -7.95 -20.87 -2.08
C SER A 372 -8.85 -21.24 -3.27
N LYS A 373 -8.36 -22.11 -4.18
CA LYS A 373 -9.11 -22.56 -5.36
C LYS A 373 -10.36 -23.39 -5.00
N THR A 374 -10.28 -24.14 -3.90
CA THR A 374 -11.41 -24.87 -3.30
C THR A 374 -11.58 -24.42 -1.86
N ASN A 375 -12.77 -24.59 -1.27
CA ASN A 375 -13.07 -24.03 0.06
C ASN A 375 -12.25 -24.67 1.21
N ARG A 376 -11.59 -25.80 0.99
CA ARG A 376 -10.73 -26.48 1.98
C ARG A 376 -9.37 -26.75 1.36
N PHE A 377 -8.31 -26.42 2.07
CA PHE A 377 -6.94 -26.55 1.57
C PHE A 377 -6.03 -27.23 2.60
N ARG A 378 -4.87 -27.70 2.16
CA ARG A 378 -3.75 -28.09 3.03
C ARG A 378 -2.65 -27.04 2.88
N PRO A 379 -2.16 -26.42 3.96
CA PRO A 379 -1.02 -25.52 3.88
C PRO A 379 0.25 -26.33 3.57
N GLU A 380 1.09 -25.80 2.67
CA GLU A 380 2.42 -26.31 2.35
C GLU A 380 3.48 -25.49 3.11
N VAL A 381 3.40 -24.17 2.99
CA VAL A 381 4.28 -23.21 3.68
C VAL A 381 3.42 -22.19 4.42
N ILE A 382 3.82 -21.88 5.66
CA ILE A 382 3.19 -20.85 6.50
C ILE A 382 4.29 -19.92 6.99
N GLU A 383 4.11 -18.62 6.73
CA GLU A 383 4.96 -17.55 7.23
C GLU A 383 4.17 -16.61 8.14
N CYS A 384 4.85 -15.99 9.10
CA CYS A 384 4.32 -14.85 9.82
C CYS A 384 5.39 -13.78 9.99
N TRP A 385 5.07 -12.56 9.54
CA TRP A 385 5.94 -11.40 9.57
C TRP A 385 5.40 -10.37 10.58
N GLY A 386 6.24 -9.90 11.50
CA GLY A 386 5.92 -8.84 12.45
C GLY A 386 6.25 -7.46 11.87
N ILE A 387 5.39 -6.48 12.11
CA ILE A 387 5.55 -5.10 11.60
C ILE A 387 6.03 -4.18 12.71
N GLN A 388 7.22 -3.61 12.54
CA GLN A 388 7.76 -2.55 13.39
C GLN A 388 7.60 -1.21 12.68
N MET A 389 6.99 -0.26 13.38
CA MET A 389 6.88 1.14 12.96
C MET A 389 8.14 1.88 13.41
N ARG A 390 8.86 2.49 12.46
CA ARG A 390 10.15 3.16 12.72
C ARG A 390 9.93 4.48 13.46
N GLY A 391 9.84 4.39 14.78
CA GLY A 391 9.61 5.50 15.71
C GLY A 391 9.12 5.04 17.10
N ALA A 392 8.55 3.83 17.20
CA ALA A 392 8.05 3.29 18.47
C ALA A 392 9.14 2.75 19.42
N GLN A 393 10.42 2.76 19.02
CA GLN A 393 11.53 2.27 19.85
C GLN A 393 12.10 3.36 20.77
N ASP A 394 12.03 4.65 20.41
CA ASP A 394 12.62 5.74 21.20
C ASP A 394 11.86 6.00 22.53
N GLU A 395 10.57 5.67 22.62
CA GLU A 395 9.81 5.80 23.87
C GLU A 395 9.91 4.58 24.81
N LYS A 396 10.32 3.40 24.30
CA LYS A 396 10.35 2.15 25.09
C LYS A 396 11.68 1.86 25.81
N SER A 397 12.69 2.72 25.65
CA SER A 397 14.04 2.46 26.20
C SER A 397 14.24 2.89 27.66
N GLU A 398 13.46 3.84 28.20
CA GLU A 398 13.73 4.40 29.55
C GLU A 398 12.62 4.24 30.61
N LEU A 399 11.42 3.78 30.26
CA LEU A 399 10.32 3.69 31.23
C LEU A 399 10.23 2.35 31.99
N VAL A 400 10.91 2.35 33.15
CA VAL A 400 10.63 1.55 34.37
C VAL A 400 11.03 0.06 34.35
N LYS A 401 12.35 -0.19 34.47
CA LYS A 401 12.87 -1.35 35.22
C LYS A 401 12.67 -1.15 36.72
N GLY A 402 11.44 -1.32 37.19
CA GLY A 402 11.07 -1.36 38.60
C GLY A 402 10.26 -2.60 38.89
N THR A 403 10.67 -3.38 39.90
CA THR A 403 10.00 -4.61 40.30
C THR A 403 8.59 -4.31 40.84
N VAL A 404 7.70 -5.30 40.79
CA VAL A 404 6.31 -5.16 41.28
C VAL A 404 6.26 -4.67 42.74
N LEU A 405 7.22 -5.07 43.57
CA LEU A 405 7.35 -4.61 44.97
C LEU A 405 7.67 -3.12 45.12
N GLU A 406 8.35 -2.52 44.15
CA GLU A 406 8.72 -1.09 44.19
C GLU A 406 7.52 -0.22 43.81
N ARG A 407 6.75 -0.62 42.79
CA ARG A 407 5.49 0.04 42.41
C ARG A 407 4.49 0.07 43.58
N PHE A 408 4.34 -1.05 44.30
CA PHE A 408 3.50 -1.09 45.52
C PHE A 408 4.00 -0.22 46.68
N LYS A 409 5.30 0.11 46.75
CA LYS A 409 5.82 1.08 47.74
C LYS A 409 5.52 2.52 47.33
N GLU A 410 5.59 2.83 46.04
CA GLU A 410 5.27 4.14 45.49
C GLU A 410 3.78 4.47 45.66
N ASP A 411 2.87 3.55 45.30
CA ASP A 411 1.43 3.71 45.50
C ASP A 411 1.06 3.94 46.98
N ARG A 412 1.67 3.17 47.89
CA ARG A 412 1.45 3.31 49.34
C ARG A 412 1.99 4.63 49.90
N ASN A 413 3.03 5.21 49.29
CA ASN A 413 3.54 6.53 49.67
C ASN A 413 2.68 7.66 49.06
N MET A 414 2.18 7.51 47.83
CA MET A 414 1.20 8.43 47.24
C MET A 414 -0.09 8.50 48.06
N LEU A 415 -0.64 7.36 48.49
CA LEU A 415 -1.84 7.33 49.34
C LEU A 415 -1.65 8.03 50.71
N LYS A 416 -0.41 8.12 51.21
CA LYS A 416 -0.08 8.93 52.40
C LYS A 416 0.01 10.42 52.10
N LEU A 417 0.51 10.81 50.92
CA LEU A 417 0.59 12.20 50.46
C LEU A 417 -0.79 12.81 50.16
N VAL A 418 -1.75 11.99 49.72
CA VAL A 418 -3.14 12.42 49.40
C VAL A 418 -4.03 12.57 50.66
N GLY A 419 -3.49 12.36 51.86
CA GLY A 419 -4.16 12.78 53.10
C GLY A 419 -5.39 11.96 53.52
N LEU A 420 -5.58 10.75 52.96
CA LEU A 420 -6.68 9.84 53.33
C LEU A 420 -6.32 8.85 54.46
N ALA A 421 -5.12 8.96 55.02
CA ALA A 421 -4.72 8.24 56.24
C ALA A 421 -4.90 9.14 57.48
N ASN A 422 -6.16 9.32 57.92
CA ASN A 422 -6.56 9.47 59.33
C ASN A 422 -8.08 9.68 59.47
N ALA A 423 -8.81 8.59 59.67
CA ALA A 423 -10.08 8.59 60.39
C ALA A 423 -10.14 7.28 61.21
N SER A 424 -9.82 7.39 62.49
CA SER A 424 -9.92 6.32 63.47
C SER A 424 -11.11 6.60 64.39
N GLU A 425 -12.02 5.63 64.49
CA GLU A 425 -12.39 4.97 65.75
C GLU A 425 -12.94 3.57 65.44
#